data_AF-A0A8H2W7B4-F1
#
_entry.id   AF-A0A8H2W7B4-F1
#
_cell.length_a   1.000
_cell.length_b   1.000
_cell.length_c   1.000
_cell.angle_alpha   90.00
_cell.angle_beta   90.00
_cell.angle_gamma   90.00
#
_symmetry.space_group_name_H-M   'P 1'
#
loop_
_entity.id
_entity.type
_entity.pdbx_description
1 polymer ?
#
loop_
_entity_poly.entity_id
_entity_poly.type
_entity_poly.pdbx_seq_one_letter_code
_entity_poly.pdbx_strand_id
1 'polypeptide(L)'
;MPEMQHVDVNLINTDLQARVDYLTKFIEFRPEDAEALHNAAPIVKPLVSGAVDAVYEKLFSFDITRATFMVRNTGFTGKLAEKLEDVNHQSEQIKFRKDFLKLWLIKVFTADYNDPKTFEYLDRVGIMHTGKAGFKHREKKAPLFVDYAHCAILLGYVQSMLTSAVMGRDDLPQEVKTATLLAINKLMWIQNDLFSRHYITSFSSKAAPKAFGVDERVWPVVCGGLATALAYLLWA
;
A
#
# COMPACT_ATOMS: atom_id res chain seq x y z
N MET A 1 -1.68 1.40 31.36
CA MET A 1 -0.99 1.83 30.12
C MET A 1 -0.95 0.62 29.19
N PRO A 2 -1.14 0.77 27.87
CA PRO A 2 -0.98 -0.37 26.96
C PRO A 2 0.45 -0.92 27.04
N GLU A 3 0.60 -2.24 26.94
CA GLU A 3 1.91 -2.89 26.91
C GLU A 3 2.66 -2.51 25.63
N MET A 4 3.94 -2.16 25.77
CA MET A 4 4.78 -1.79 24.64
C MET A 4 5.14 -3.03 23.83
N GLN A 5 4.78 -3.05 22.56
CA GLN A 5 5.20 -4.10 21.62
C GLN A 5 6.49 -3.69 20.91
N HIS A 6 7.44 -4.61 20.81
CA HIS A 6 8.64 -4.41 20.00
C HIS A 6 8.34 -4.63 18.52
N VAL A 7 8.82 -3.71 17.66
CA VAL A 7 8.72 -3.79 16.20
C VAL A 7 10.11 -3.55 15.60
N ASP A 8 10.63 -4.52 14.86
CA ASP A 8 11.91 -4.37 14.16
C ASP A 8 11.73 -3.47 12.93
N VAL A 9 12.36 -2.30 12.99
CA VAL A 9 12.29 -1.28 11.92
C VAL A 9 12.89 -1.78 10.60
N ASN A 10 13.91 -2.62 10.62
CA ASN A 10 14.49 -3.16 9.40
C ASN A 10 13.54 -4.17 8.78
N LEU A 11 12.97 -5.05 9.62
CA LEU A 11 12.06 -6.09 9.16
C LEU A 11 10.80 -5.52 8.49
N ILE A 12 10.15 -4.51 9.06
CA ILE A 12 8.95 -3.89 8.43
C ILE A 12 9.26 -3.15 7.11
N ASN A 13 10.53 -2.89 6.83
CA ASN A 13 10.95 -2.26 5.57
C ASN A 13 11.25 -3.31 4.49
N THR A 14 11.76 -4.48 4.86
CA THR A 14 12.20 -5.53 3.93
C THR A 14 11.21 -6.67 3.75
N ASP A 15 10.40 -6.98 4.76
CA ASP A 15 9.43 -8.06 4.76
C ASP A 15 8.01 -7.53 4.63
N LEU A 16 7.19 -8.17 3.79
CA LEU A 16 5.80 -7.75 3.58
C LEU A 16 4.90 -8.17 4.74
N GLN A 17 5.03 -9.41 5.21
CA GLN A 17 4.17 -9.95 6.24
C GLN A 17 4.37 -9.17 7.55
N ALA A 18 5.62 -8.95 7.97
CA ALA A 18 5.94 -8.18 9.17
C ALA A 18 5.40 -6.75 9.11
N ARG A 19 5.44 -6.11 7.93
CA ARG A 19 4.85 -4.78 7.74
C ARG A 19 3.33 -4.82 7.88
N VAL A 20 2.67 -5.77 7.22
CA VAL A 20 1.20 -5.94 7.29
C VAL A 20 0.76 -6.25 8.72
N ASP A 21 1.48 -7.11 9.44
CA ASP A 21 1.20 -7.44 10.83
C ASP A 21 1.29 -6.20 11.73
N TYR A 22 2.29 -5.35 11.49
CA TYR A 22 2.41 -4.08 12.20
C TYR A 22 1.25 -3.12 11.86
N LEU A 23 0.95 -2.93 10.57
CA LEU A 23 -0.10 -2.02 10.13
C LEU A 23 -1.49 -2.43 10.63
N THR A 24 -1.84 -3.70 10.51
CA THR A 24 -3.15 -4.23 10.94
C THR A 24 -3.32 -4.11 12.45
N LYS A 25 -2.28 -4.38 13.24
CA LYS A 25 -2.30 -4.15 14.70
C LYS A 25 -2.42 -2.67 15.04
N PHE A 26 -1.66 -1.80 14.37
CA PHE A 26 -1.62 -0.38 14.68
C PHE A 26 -2.95 0.32 14.39
N ILE A 27 -3.56 0.01 13.24
CA ILE A 27 -4.85 0.60 12.83
C ILE A 27 -6.05 -0.22 13.33
N GLU A 28 -5.79 -1.29 14.08
CA GLU A 28 -6.78 -2.21 14.63
C GLU A 28 -7.71 -2.79 13.56
N PHE A 29 -7.15 -3.22 12.43
CA PHE A 29 -7.88 -4.01 11.43
C PHE A 29 -8.02 -5.45 11.94
N ARG A 30 -9.24 -5.83 12.29
CA ARG A 30 -9.58 -7.08 12.98
C ARG A 30 -10.53 -7.94 12.12
N PRO A 31 -10.78 -9.21 12.47
CA PRO A 31 -11.72 -10.06 11.73
C PRO A 31 -13.11 -9.43 11.54
N GLU A 32 -13.59 -8.64 12.50
CA GLU A 32 -14.88 -7.94 12.41
C GLU A 32 -14.89 -6.87 11.32
N ASP A 33 -13.75 -6.24 11.02
CA ASP A 33 -13.63 -5.29 9.91
C ASP A 33 -13.71 -6.04 8.56
N ALA A 34 -13.07 -7.19 8.45
CA ALA A 34 -13.16 -8.03 7.26
C ALA A 34 -14.61 -8.51 7.03
N GLU A 35 -15.30 -8.94 8.09
CA GLU A 35 -16.71 -9.31 8.04
C GLU A 35 -17.59 -8.13 7.62
N ALA A 36 -17.35 -6.93 8.16
CA ALA A 36 -18.09 -5.72 7.78
C ALA A 36 -17.91 -5.35 6.30
N LEU A 37 -16.73 -5.61 5.72
CA LEU A 37 -16.49 -5.48 4.28
C LEU A 37 -17.26 -6.55 3.48
N HIS A 38 -17.21 -7.81 3.91
CA HIS A 38 -17.91 -8.91 3.24
C HIS A 38 -19.43 -8.70 3.24
N ASN A 39 -19.99 -8.25 4.37
CA ASN A 39 -21.41 -7.92 4.50
C ASN A 39 -21.83 -6.73 3.62
N ALA A 40 -20.90 -5.82 3.30
CA ALA A 40 -21.14 -4.71 2.38
C ALA A 40 -21.00 -5.10 0.90
N ALA A 41 -20.42 -6.26 0.57
CA ALA A 41 -20.16 -6.67 -0.82
C ALA A 41 -21.43 -6.72 -1.70
N PRO A 42 -22.58 -7.26 -1.25
CA PRO A 42 -23.81 -7.27 -2.05
C PRO A 42 -24.35 -5.88 -2.36
N ILE A 43 -24.07 -4.90 -1.48
CA ILE A 43 -24.49 -3.49 -1.63
C ILE A 43 -23.59 -2.77 -2.62
N VAL A 44 -22.27 -3.02 -2.57
CA VAL A 44 -21.29 -2.34 -3.42
C VAL A 44 -21.28 -2.91 -4.84
N LYS A 45 -21.47 -4.23 -5.01
CA LYS A 45 -21.35 -4.91 -6.30
C LYS A 45 -22.18 -4.26 -7.43
N PRO A 46 -23.47 -3.88 -7.24
CA PRO A 46 -24.25 -3.20 -8.27
C PRO A 46 -23.72 -1.80 -8.63
N LEU A 47 -22.98 -1.15 -7.73
CA LEU A 47 -22.49 0.22 -7.89
C LEU A 47 -21.11 0.30 -8.55
N VAL A 48 -20.39 -0.83 -8.65
CA VAL A 48 -18.99 -0.89 -9.11
C VAL A 48 -18.77 -0.18 -10.45
N SER A 49 -19.62 -0.40 -11.44
CA SER A 49 -19.46 0.23 -12.76
C SER A 49 -19.56 1.74 -12.69
N GLY A 50 -20.58 2.28 -12.00
CA GLY A 50 -20.77 3.72 -11.85
C GLY A 50 -19.66 4.36 -11.00
N ALA A 51 -19.22 3.68 -9.94
CA ALA A 51 -18.10 4.14 -9.10
C ALA A 51 -16.79 4.24 -9.91
N VAL A 52 -16.49 3.23 -10.72
CA VAL A 52 -15.32 3.24 -11.60
C VAL A 52 -15.39 4.35 -12.63
N ASP A 53 -16.55 4.57 -13.25
CA ASP A 53 -16.73 5.70 -14.18
C ASP A 53 -16.46 7.04 -13.49
N ALA A 54 -17.02 7.26 -12.29
CA ALA A 54 -16.79 8.46 -11.49
C ALA A 54 -15.32 8.66 -11.07
N VAL A 55 -14.56 7.57 -10.85
CA VAL A 55 -13.11 7.64 -10.62
C VAL A 55 -12.38 8.16 -11.86
N TYR A 56 -12.72 7.66 -13.05
CA TYR A 56 -12.08 8.12 -14.28
C TYR A 56 -12.45 9.55 -14.63
N GLU A 57 -13.71 9.96 -14.45
CA GLU A 57 -14.11 11.37 -14.60
C GLU A 57 -13.30 12.28 -13.67
N LYS A 58 -13.07 11.86 -12.42
CA LYS A 58 -12.21 12.60 -11.50
C LYS A 58 -10.77 12.69 -12.03
N LEU A 59 -10.20 11.60 -12.52
CA LEU A 59 -8.86 11.59 -13.11
C LEU A 59 -8.77 12.41 -14.40
N PHE A 60 -9.87 12.59 -15.13
CA PHE A 60 -9.91 13.44 -16.33
C PHE A 60 -10.03 14.93 -16.00
N SER A 61 -10.49 15.27 -14.79
CA SER A 61 -10.65 16.67 -14.36
C SER A 61 -9.33 17.40 -14.07
N PHE A 62 -8.19 16.70 -14.10
CA PHE A 62 -6.86 17.30 -13.99
C PHE A 62 -5.97 16.79 -15.13
N ASP A 63 -5.27 17.70 -15.79
CA ASP A 63 -4.35 17.41 -16.90
C ASP A 63 -3.24 16.42 -16.49
N ILE A 64 -2.62 16.63 -15.33
CA ILE A 64 -1.53 15.78 -14.82
C ILE A 64 -1.95 14.32 -14.60
N THR A 65 -3.17 14.08 -14.13
CA THR A 65 -3.69 12.71 -13.95
C THR A 65 -4.18 12.13 -15.28
N ARG A 66 -4.79 12.95 -16.14
CA ARG A 66 -5.26 12.52 -17.45
C ARG A 66 -4.11 12.14 -18.39
N ALA A 67 -2.98 12.84 -18.31
CA ALA A 67 -1.80 12.59 -19.13
C ALA A 67 -1.20 11.19 -18.93
N THR A 68 -1.42 10.58 -17.76
CA THR A 68 -0.98 9.19 -17.49
C THR A 68 -1.62 8.17 -18.44
N PHE A 69 -2.75 8.49 -19.08
CA PHE A 69 -3.45 7.63 -20.03
C PHE A 69 -3.00 7.83 -21.49
N MET A 70 -2.07 8.76 -21.74
CA MET A 70 -1.41 8.90 -23.04
C MET A 70 -0.29 7.84 -23.22
N VAL A 71 0.16 7.24 -22.11
CA VAL A 71 1.15 6.15 -22.13
C VAL A 71 0.43 4.82 -22.28
N ARG A 72 1.01 3.90 -23.08
CA ARG A 72 0.49 2.56 -23.26
C ARG A 72 0.61 1.75 -21.97
N ASN A 73 -0.52 1.27 -21.46
CA ASN A 73 -0.58 0.36 -20.33
C ASN A 73 0.05 -0.98 -20.70
N THR A 74 0.64 -1.63 -19.71
CA THR A 74 1.18 -2.98 -19.89
C THR A 74 0.08 -3.94 -20.36
N GLY A 75 0.36 -4.68 -21.43
CA GLY A 75 -0.57 -5.70 -21.95
C GLY A 75 -1.67 -5.14 -22.85
N PHE A 76 -1.78 -3.82 -22.97
CA PHE A 76 -2.74 -3.18 -23.86
C PHE A 76 -2.17 -3.04 -25.29
N THR A 77 -2.84 -3.63 -26.28
CA THR A 77 -2.41 -3.63 -27.69
C THR A 77 -3.26 -2.72 -28.60
N GLY A 78 -4.34 -2.13 -28.09
CA GLY A 78 -5.27 -1.31 -28.86
C GLY A 78 -4.78 0.11 -29.18
N LYS A 79 -5.67 0.94 -29.73
CA LYS A 79 -5.38 2.33 -30.12
C LYS A 79 -5.27 3.25 -28.89
N LEU A 80 -4.28 4.13 -28.91
CA LEU A 80 -4.15 5.23 -27.94
C LEU A 80 -4.82 6.50 -28.48
N ALA A 81 -5.26 7.36 -27.57
CA ALA A 81 -5.65 8.72 -27.92
C ALA A 81 -4.45 9.47 -28.51
N GLU A 82 -4.70 10.31 -29.52
CA GLU A 82 -3.66 11.11 -30.19
C GLU A 82 -3.39 12.41 -29.42
N LYS A 83 -4.44 12.99 -28.83
CA LYS A 83 -4.37 14.19 -27.98
C LYS A 83 -4.96 13.92 -26.60
N LEU A 84 -4.56 14.73 -25.63
CA LEU A 84 -5.00 14.59 -24.24
C LEU A 84 -6.51 14.78 -24.12
N GLU A 85 -7.08 15.68 -24.91
CA GLU A 85 -8.51 16.02 -24.91
C GLU A 85 -9.37 14.85 -25.39
N ASP A 86 -8.79 13.93 -26.17
CA ASP A 86 -9.47 12.75 -26.72
C ASP A 86 -9.51 11.57 -25.72
N VAL A 87 -8.79 11.66 -24.60
CA VAL A 87 -8.81 10.62 -23.55
C VAL A 87 -10.14 10.64 -22.81
N ASN A 88 -11.03 9.69 -23.07
CA ASN A 88 -12.35 9.65 -22.46
C ASN A 88 -12.81 8.20 -22.21
N HIS A 89 -14.03 8.02 -21.71
CA HIS A 89 -14.59 6.70 -21.44
C HIS A 89 -14.69 5.76 -22.65
N GLN A 90 -14.69 6.29 -23.88
CA GLN A 90 -14.72 5.49 -25.09
C GLN A 90 -13.35 5.01 -25.56
N SER A 91 -12.26 5.62 -25.08
CA SER A 91 -10.90 5.20 -25.38
C SER A 91 -10.68 3.74 -24.99
N GLU A 92 -10.14 2.94 -25.91
CA GLU A 92 -9.93 1.50 -25.72
C GLU A 92 -9.06 1.20 -24.48
N GLN A 93 -8.00 1.99 -24.27
CA GLN A 93 -7.15 1.86 -23.09
C GLN A 93 -7.92 2.12 -21.78
N ILE A 94 -8.84 3.09 -21.77
CA ILE A 94 -9.63 3.41 -20.57
C ILE A 94 -10.55 2.26 -20.24
N LYS A 95 -11.23 1.68 -21.23
CA LYS A 95 -12.03 0.46 -21.06
C LYS A 95 -11.20 -0.68 -20.48
N PHE A 96 -10.01 -0.93 -21.05
CA PHE A 96 -9.07 -1.94 -20.56
C PHE A 96 -8.65 -1.71 -19.10
N ARG A 97 -8.30 -0.47 -18.72
CA ARG A 97 -7.86 -0.16 -17.35
C ARG A 97 -9.02 -0.15 -16.35
N LYS A 98 -10.24 0.18 -16.76
CA LYS A 98 -11.44 0.12 -15.91
C LYS A 98 -11.67 -1.29 -15.37
N ASP A 99 -11.41 -2.32 -16.15
CA ASP A 99 -11.64 -3.71 -15.70
C ASP A 99 -10.72 -4.10 -14.52
N PHE A 100 -9.47 -3.65 -14.51
CA PHE A 100 -8.58 -3.85 -13.36
C PHE A 100 -9.09 -3.11 -12.11
N LEU A 101 -9.58 -1.88 -12.27
CA LEU A 101 -10.12 -1.12 -11.13
C LEU A 101 -11.41 -1.74 -10.59
N LYS A 102 -12.29 -2.26 -11.47
CA LYS A 102 -13.48 -3.02 -11.04
C LYS A 102 -13.08 -4.25 -10.23
N LEU A 103 -12.09 -5.01 -10.70
CA LEU A 103 -11.59 -6.20 -10.00
C LEU A 103 -11.00 -5.84 -8.64
N TRP A 104 -10.20 -4.78 -8.56
CA TRP A 104 -9.66 -4.28 -7.30
C TRP A 104 -10.79 -3.86 -6.34
N LEU A 105 -11.76 -3.09 -6.83
CA LEU A 105 -12.88 -2.63 -6.01
C LEU A 105 -13.74 -3.79 -5.49
N ILE A 106 -13.98 -4.82 -6.30
CA ILE A 106 -14.67 -6.03 -5.83
C ILE A 106 -13.83 -6.73 -4.76
N LYS A 107 -12.52 -6.91 -4.99
CA LYS A 107 -11.61 -7.56 -4.04
C LYS A 107 -11.56 -6.87 -2.68
N VAL A 108 -11.66 -5.54 -2.63
CA VAL A 108 -11.77 -4.78 -1.36
C VAL A 108 -12.92 -5.27 -0.47
N PHE A 109 -14.00 -5.80 -1.05
CA PHE A 109 -15.15 -6.28 -0.30
C PHE A 109 -15.27 -7.81 -0.23
N THR A 110 -14.41 -8.56 -0.93
CA THR A 110 -14.58 -10.02 -1.05
C THR A 110 -13.30 -10.82 -0.82
N ALA A 111 -12.15 -10.18 -0.58
CA ALA A 111 -10.89 -10.88 -0.34
C ALA A 111 -10.89 -11.55 1.05
N ASP A 112 -10.15 -12.66 1.16
CA ASP A 112 -9.84 -13.26 2.46
C ASP A 112 -8.65 -12.53 3.08
N TYR A 113 -8.92 -11.70 4.09
CA TYR A 113 -7.88 -10.93 4.77
C TYR A 113 -7.04 -11.76 5.75
N ASN A 114 -7.35 -13.04 5.95
CA ASN A 114 -6.48 -13.97 6.67
C ASN A 114 -5.43 -14.63 5.75
N ASP A 115 -5.62 -14.57 4.42
CA ASP A 115 -4.65 -15.08 3.45
C ASP A 115 -3.59 -14.00 3.15
N PRO A 116 -2.29 -14.24 3.44
CA PRO A 116 -1.20 -13.33 3.08
C PRO A 116 -1.21 -12.89 1.62
N LYS A 117 -1.70 -13.74 0.70
CA LYS A 117 -1.81 -13.43 -0.74
C LYS A 117 -2.71 -12.24 -1.03
N THR A 118 -3.67 -11.93 -0.16
CA THR A 118 -4.48 -10.72 -0.27
C THR A 118 -3.60 -9.48 -0.18
N PHE A 119 -2.70 -9.42 0.81
CA PHE A 119 -1.80 -8.28 0.97
C PHE A 119 -0.67 -8.28 -0.05
N GLU A 120 -0.19 -9.45 -0.50
CA GLU A 120 0.72 -9.53 -1.66
C GLU A 120 0.09 -8.93 -2.91
N TYR A 121 -1.20 -9.20 -3.16
CA TYR A 121 -1.93 -8.60 -4.26
C TYR A 121 -2.00 -7.07 -4.11
N LEU A 122 -2.42 -6.56 -2.95
CA LEU A 122 -2.53 -5.12 -2.69
C LEU A 122 -1.17 -4.41 -2.79
N ASP A 123 -0.09 -5.04 -2.32
CA ASP A 123 1.29 -4.55 -2.46
C ASP A 123 1.71 -4.46 -3.93
N ARG A 124 1.39 -5.50 -4.71
CA ARG A 124 1.71 -5.55 -6.13
C ARG A 124 0.97 -4.49 -6.93
N VAL A 125 -0.25 -4.10 -6.53
CA VAL A 125 -0.94 -2.95 -7.12
C VAL A 125 -0.11 -1.68 -6.94
N GLY A 126 0.49 -1.46 -5.77
CA GLY A 126 1.41 -0.35 -5.53
C GLY A 126 2.63 -0.38 -6.47
N ILE A 127 3.28 -1.54 -6.59
CA ILE A 127 4.43 -1.73 -7.49
C ILE A 127 4.08 -1.39 -8.94
N MET A 128 2.91 -1.81 -9.43
CA MET A 128 2.47 -1.57 -10.81
C MET A 128 2.39 -0.09 -11.19
N HIS A 129 2.25 0.81 -10.22
CA HIS A 129 2.21 2.26 -10.44
C HIS A 129 3.59 2.93 -10.45
N THR A 130 4.64 2.24 -9.98
CA THR A 130 6.02 2.78 -9.93
C THR A 130 6.79 2.64 -11.24
N GLY A 131 6.25 1.91 -12.22
CA GLY A 131 6.98 1.60 -13.45
C GLY A 131 8.09 0.55 -13.29
N LYS A 132 8.35 0.04 -12.09
CA LYS A 132 9.35 -1.01 -11.88
C LYS A 132 8.93 -2.28 -12.64
N ALA A 133 9.85 -2.79 -13.46
CA ALA A 133 9.67 -4.08 -14.10
C ALA A 133 9.71 -5.19 -13.05
N GLY A 134 8.56 -5.79 -12.74
CA GLY A 134 8.47 -6.90 -11.78
C GLY A 134 9.27 -8.16 -12.17
N PHE A 135 9.88 -8.20 -13.37
CA PHE A 135 10.72 -9.27 -13.89
C PHE A 135 11.73 -8.75 -14.93
N LYS A 136 12.93 -9.36 -15.00
CA LYS A 136 14.02 -8.99 -15.96
C LYS A 136 13.59 -8.93 -17.42
N HIS A 137 12.68 -9.80 -17.87
CA HIS A 137 12.17 -9.81 -19.25
C HIS A 137 11.29 -8.59 -19.60
N ARG A 138 11.06 -7.68 -18.66
CA ARG A 138 10.21 -6.49 -18.82
C ARG A 138 10.96 -5.16 -18.78
N GLU A 139 12.29 -5.16 -18.63
CA GLU A 139 13.12 -3.95 -18.56
C GLU A 139 12.97 -3.01 -19.77
N LYS A 140 12.56 -3.53 -20.94
CA LYS A 140 12.42 -2.75 -22.18
C LYS A 140 10.99 -2.30 -22.50
N LYS A 141 10.00 -2.54 -21.63
CA LYS A 141 8.61 -2.08 -21.85
C LYS A 141 8.41 -0.72 -21.19
N ALA A 142 7.73 0.20 -21.89
CA ALA A 142 7.41 1.52 -21.36
C ALA A 142 6.66 1.39 -20.01
N PRO A 143 7.20 1.94 -18.92
CA PRO A 143 6.59 1.82 -17.61
C PRO A 143 5.34 2.70 -17.50
N LEU A 144 4.33 2.22 -16.77
CA LEU A 144 3.34 3.12 -16.18
C LEU A 144 3.97 3.70 -14.92
N PHE A 145 4.23 5.00 -14.92
CA PHE A 145 4.68 5.74 -13.75
C PHE A 145 3.57 6.70 -13.32
N VAL A 146 3.15 6.60 -12.06
CA VAL A 146 2.18 7.50 -11.44
C VAL A 146 2.78 7.98 -10.13
N ASP A 147 2.86 9.30 -9.95
CA ASP A 147 3.40 9.86 -8.71
C ASP A 147 2.59 9.42 -7.49
N TYR A 148 3.28 9.13 -6.38
CA TYR A 148 2.65 8.70 -5.13
C TYR A 148 1.57 9.69 -4.67
N ALA A 149 1.80 11.00 -4.83
CA ALA A 149 0.82 12.03 -4.49
C ALA A 149 -0.54 11.80 -5.17
N HIS A 150 -0.53 11.39 -6.45
CA HIS A 150 -1.74 11.08 -7.21
C HIS A 150 -2.39 9.77 -6.76
N CYS A 151 -1.59 8.75 -6.42
CA CYS A 151 -2.12 7.52 -5.84
C CYS A 151 -2.79 7.76 -4.48
N ALA A 152 -2.11 8.46 -3.58
CA ALA A 152 -2.58 8.73 -2.22
C ALA A 152 -3.88 9.55 -2.23
N ILE A 153 -3.92 10.64 -3.00
CA ILE A 153 -5.13 11.48 -3.06
C ILE A 153 -6.30 10.75 -3.74
N LEU A 154 -6.03 9.88 -4.71
CA LEU A 154 -7.06 9.07 -5.35
C LEU A 154 -7.68 8.05 -4.39
N LEU A 155 -6.87 7.40 -3.55
CA LEU A 155 -7.38 6.51 -2.49
C LEU A 155 -8.29 7.27 -1.52
N GLY A 156 -7.91 8.50 -1.14
CA GLY A 156 -8.77 9.38 -0.33
C GLY A 156 -10.09 9.74 -1.01
N TYR A 157 -10.07 9.99 -2.32
CA TYR A 157 -11.29 10.22 -3.11
C TYR A 157 -12.18 8.98 -3.18
N VAL A 158 -11.60 7.79 -3.42
CA VAL A 158 -12.33 6.51 -3.43
C VAL A 158 -12.95 6.24 -2.06
N GLN A 159 -12.22 6.46 -0.97
CA GLN A 159 -12.74 6.35 0.38
C GLN A 159 -13.95 7.27 0.58
N SER A 160 -13.85 8.55 0.19
CA SER A 160 -14.95 9.53 0.33
C SER A 160 -16.19 9.13 -0.49
N MET A 161 -15.99 8.59 -1.68
CA MET A 161 -17.06 8.07 -2.54
C MET A 161 -17.77 6.88 -1.88
N LEU A 162 -17.00 5.91 -1.36
CA LEU A 162 -17.54 4.76 -0.64
C LEU A 162 -18.27 5.20 0.64
N THR A 163 -17.75 6.19 1.36
CA THR A 163 -18.40 6.76 2.52
C THR A 163 -19.77 7.32 2.18
N SER A 164 -19.85 8.13 1.13
CA SER A 164 -21.12 8.71 0.67
C SER A 164 -22.12 7.63 0.26
N ALA A 165 -21.64 6.59 -0.44
CA ALA A 165 -22.47 5.46 -0.88
C ALA A 165 -23.06 4.67 0.30
N VAL A 166 -22.27 4.40 1.34
CA VAL A 166 -22.75 3.70 2.55
C VAL A 166 -23.69 4.57 3.37
N MET A 167 -23.38 5.85 3.54
CA MET A 167 -24.22 6.77 4.32
C MET A 167 -25.60 6.97 3.71
N GLY A 168 -25.70 7.01 2.38
CA GLY A 168 -26.96 7.16 1.65
C GLY A 168 -27.88 5.92 1.67
N ARG A 169 -27.54 4.87 2.41
CA ARG A 169 -28.36 3.65 2.55
C ARG A 169 -29.32 3.74 3.73
N ASP A 170 -30.51 4.31 3.53
CA ASP A 170 -31.49 4.44 4.62
C ASP A 170 -32.02 3.09 5.14
N ASP A 171 -31.81 2.02 4.38
CA ASP A 171 -32.16 0.64 4.71
C ASP A 171 -31.18 -0.05 5.68
N LEU A 172 -30.01 0.54 5.95
CA LEU A 172 -29.00 -0.05 6.83
C LEU A 172 -29.01 0.57 8.24
N PRO A 173 -28.90 -0.25 9.30
CA PRO A 173 -28.69 0.24 10.66
C PRO A 173 -27.42 1.10 10.78
N GLN A 174 -27.45 2.07 11.70
CA GLN A 174 -26.33 2.99 11.90
C GLN A 174 -25.06 2.27 12.33
N GLU A 175 -25.18 1.19 13.10
CA GLU A 175 -24.08 0.35 13.57
C GLU A 175 -23.39 -0.33 12.39
N VAL A 176 -24.17 -0.86 11.43
CA VAL A 176 -23.65 -1.51 10.21
C VAL A 176 -22.93 -0.48 9.34
N LYS A 177 -23.53 0.70 9.12
CA LYS A 177 -22.87 1.80 8.40
C LYS A 177 -21.54 2.14 9.05
N THR A 178 -21.53 2.32 10.36
CA THR A 178 -20.33 2.71 11.11
C THR A 178 -19.23 1.65 11.00
N ALA A 179 -19.56 0.38 11.21
CA ALA A 179 -18.61 -0.73 11.09
C ALA A 179 -18.01 -0.81 9.68
N THR A 180 -18.84 -0.74 8.64
CA THR A 180 -18.38 -0.75 7.24
C THR A 180 -17.46 0.44 6.93
N LEU A 181 -17.81 1.64 7.39
CA LEU A 181 -17.00 2.85 7.16
C LEU A 181 -15.63 2.78 7.84
N LEU A 182 -15.58 2.26 9.08
CA LEU A 182 -14.32 2.05 9.79
C LEU A 182 -13.45 1.02 9.06
N ALA A 183 -14.03 -0.10 8.64
CA ALA A 183 -13.31 -1.14 7.91
C ALA A 183 -12.73 -0.63 6.57
N ILE A 184 -13.52 0.14 5.81
CA ILE A 184 -13.06 0.80 4.58
C ILE A 184 -11.90 1.74 4.89
N ASN A 185 -12.04 2.63 5.87
CA ASN A 185 -10.98 3.56 6.25
C ASN A 185 -9.67 2.82 6.58
N LYS A 186 -9.74 1.80 7.45
CA LYS A 186 -8.58 1.04 7.88
C LYS A 186 -7.86 0.39 6.70
N LEU A 187 -8.62 -0.28 5.81
CA LEU A 187 -8.05 -0.93 4.64
C LEU A 187 -7.48 0.06 3.62
N MET A 188 -8.11 1.21 3.40
CA MET A 188 -7.59 2.25 2.50
C MET A 188 -6.24 2.80 3.00
N TRP A 189 -6.08 2.98 4.32
CA TRP A 189 -4.81 3.39 4.91
C TRP A 189 -3.73 2.32 4.81
N ILE A 190 -4.07 1.04 5.02
CA ILE A 190 -3.14 -0.08 4.78
C ILE A 190 -2.71 -0.07 3.31
N GLN A 191 -3.64 0.04 2.36
CA GLN A 191 -3.32 0.08 0.94
C GLN A 191 -2.46 1.29 0.57
N ASN A 192 -2.72 2.46 1.16
CA ASN A 192 -1.92 3.66 0.96
C ASN A 192 -0.48 3.49 1.45
N ASP A 193 -0.27 2.86 2.61
CA ASP A 193 1.07 2.53 3.10
C ASP A 193 1.78 1.53 2.17
N LEU A 194 1.10 0.48 1.73
CA LEU A 194 1.62 -0.49 0.77
C LEU A 194 1.97 0.13 -0.58
N PHE A 195 1.33 1.23 -0.98
CA PHE A 195 1.82 2.02 -2.11
C PHE A 195 3.09 2.74 -1.71
N SER A 196 3.04 3.51 -0.62
CA SER A 196 4.12 4.39 -0.16
C SER A 196 5.46 3.69 -0.03
N ARG A 197 5.50 2.42 0.40
CA ARG A 197 6.75 1.66 0.58
C ARG A 197 7.55 1.46 -0.70
N HIS A 198 6.92 1.60 -1.87
CA HIS A 198 7.59 1.48 -3.16
C HIS A 198 8.12 2.82 -3.71
N TYR A 199 7.70 3.94 -3.09
CA TYR A 199 8.08 5.31 -3.46
C TYR A 199 8.98 5.98 -2.42
N ILE A 200 8.75 5.72 -1.13
CA ILE A 200 9.38 6.42 -0.03
C ILE A 200 10.46 5.53 0.60
N THR A 201 11.71 5.96 0.49
CA THR A 201 12.85 5.30 1.14
C THR A 201 12.80 5.53 2.66
N SER A 202 12.89 4.45 3.45
CA SER A 202 12.93 4.51 4.92
C SER A 202 14.09 5.37 5.44
N PHE A 203 13.85 6.20 6.46
CA PHE A 203 14.91 6.97 7.11
C PHE A 203 15.97 6.07 7.79
N SER A 204 15.57 4.92 8.33
CA SER A 204 16.52 3.93 8.88
C SER A 204 17.45 3.38 7.80
N SER A 205 17.02 3.35 6.54
CA SER A 205 17.92 3.00 5.42
C SER A 205 18.88 4.12 5.03
N LYS A 206 18.66 5.36 5.49
CA LYS A 206 19.54 6.52 5.30
C LYS A 206 20.50 6.72 6.48
N ALA A 207 20.12 6.27 7.67
CA ALA A 207 21.01 6.24 8.81
C ALA A 207 21.89 4.98 8.70
N ALA A 208 23.18 5.16 8.37
CA ALA A 208 24.15 4.15 8.80
C ALA A 208 23.95 3.95 10.31
N PRO A 209 23.92 2.71 10.83
CA PRO A 209 23.79 2.51 12.25
C PRO A 209 24.94 3.29 12.89
N LYS A 210 24.62 4.37 13.60
CA LYS A 210 25.49 4.81 14.67
C LYS A 210 25.43 3.63 15.61
N ALA A 211 26.45 2.77 15.56
CA ALA A 211 26.70 1.84 16.64
C ALA A 211 26.46 2.65 17.91
N PHE A 212 25.49 2.23 18.72
CA PHE A 212 25.45 2.68 20.10
C PHE A 212 26.86 2.40 20.59
N GLY A 213 27.64 3.45 20.78
CA GLY A 213 29.07 3.36 21.00
C GLY A 213 29.31 2.62 22.29
N VAL A 214 29.44 1.30 22.20
CA VAL A 214 30.42 0.61 23.00
C VAL A 214 31.73 1.13 22.42
N ASP A 215 32.29 2.12 23.10
CA ASP A 215 33.57 2.69 22.74
C ASP A 215 34.59 1.54 22.66
N GLU A 216 34.97 1.16 21.44
CA GLU A 216 36.00 0.14 21.19
C GLU A 216 37.37 0.56 21.75
N ARG A 217 37.52 1.78 22.28
CA ARG A 217 38.71 2.21 23.05
C ARG A 217 38.68 1.80 24.52
N VAL A 218 37.56 1.30 25.04
CA VAL A 218 37.44 0.86 26.45
C VAL A 218 37.66 -0.67 26.58
N TRP A 219 37.44 -1.44 25.51
CA TRP A 219 37.70 -2.89 25.51
C TRP A 219 39.19 -3.29 25.67
N PRO A 220 40.19 -2.55 25.15
CA PRO A 220 41.59 -2.89 25.36
C PRO A 220 42.08 -2.62 26.79
N VAL A 221 41.44 -1.71 27.52
CA VAL A 221 41.88 -1.32 28.88
C VAL A 221 41.37 -2.29 29.94
N VAL A 222 40.19 -2.90 29.75
CA VAL A 222 39.62 -3.86 30.71
C VAL A 222 40.14 -5.28 30.47
N CYS A 223 40.45 -5.67 29.24
CA CYS A 223 41.04 -7.00 28.95
C CYS A 223 42.58 -7.01 29.01
N GLY A 224 43.27 -5.86 28.84
CA GLY A 224 44.74 -5.76 28.98
C GLY A 224 45.24 -5.81 30.42
N GLY A 225 44.43 -5.36 31.38
CA GLY A 225 44.77 -5.42 32.82
C GLY A 225 44.64 -6.81 33.44
N LEU A 226 43.76 -7.66 32.90
CA LEU A 226 43.58 -9.04 33.39
C LEU A 226 44.60 -10.02 32.80
N ALA A 227 45.10 -9.78 31.58
CA ALA A 227 46.16 -10.61 30.98
C ALA A 227 47.55 -10.35 31.58
N THR A 228 47.82 -9.15 32.10
CA THR A 228 49.09 -8.80 32.75
C THR A 228 49.15 -9.21 34.23
N ALA A 229 48.01 -9.32 34.91
CA ALA A 229 47.94 -9.83 36.29
C ALA A 229 48.03 -11.37 36.40
N LEU A 230 47.61 -12.12 35.36
CA LEU A 230 47.71 -13.59 35.33
C LEU A 230 49.09 -14.10 34.89
N ALA A 231 49.90 -13.29 34.19
CA ALA A 231 51.28 -13.62 33.84
C ALA A 231 52.26 -13.48 35.02
N TYR A 232 51.93 -12.68 36.04
CA TYR A 232 52.75 -12.51 37.25
C TYR A 232 52.49 -13.57 38.34
N LEU A 233 51.44 -14.38 38.22
CA LEU A 233 51.11 -15.47 39.16
C LEU A 233 51.54 -16.86 38.65
N LEU A 234 52.18 -16.93 37.48
CA LEU A 234 52.75 -18.16 36.93
C LEU A 234 54.28 -18.15 36.86
N TRP A 235 54.93 -17.10 37.41
CA TRP A 235 56.39 -17.00 37.56
C TRP A 235 56.78 -16.29 38.87
N ALA A 236 56.17 -16.75 39.98
CA ALA A 236 56.64 -16.62 41.36
C ALA A 236 56.12 -17.81 42.18
#